data_AF-D4IIK9-F1
#
_entry.id   AF-D4IIK9-F1
#
_cell.length_a   1.000
_cell.length_b   1.000
_cell.length_c   1.000
_cell.angle_alpha   90.00
_cell.angle_beta   90.00
_cell.angle_gamma   90.00
#
_symmetry.space_group_name_H-M   'P 1'
#
loop_
_entity.id
_entity.type
_entity.pdbx_description
1 polymer ?
#
loop_
_entity_poly.entity_id
_entity_poly.type
_entity_poly.pdbx_seq_one_letter_code
_entity_poly.pdbx_strand_id
1 'polypeptide(L)'
;MKHLATFLYWLAAVFALALILVSFDYRFGRALFLATSLLPGMFCAKFFLPMALRAERRRVLAVICVVASTLIIEWMSLLLASFHTTPSENLMRAPFPGLFSNPVFILILLVAIVVPGELLSHYLKKKLSEERYVTFISDRRKVVLPIEAILYVESNDKEVLLHTQEGLTGRGPVFRNGLSGSTIGSSVFIGPI
;
A
#
# COMPACT_ATOMS: atom_id res chain seq x y z
N MET A 1 4.40 -3.07 -11.04
CA MET A 1 3.62 -1.86 -11.42
C MET A 1 2.69 -1.34 -10.32
N LYS A 2 1.96 -2.19 -9.58
CA LYS A 2 1.04 -1.75 -8.50
C LYS A 2 1.70 -0.87 -7.42
N HIS A 3 2.88 -1.26 -6.95
CA HIS A 3 3.62 -0.49 -5.93
C HIS A 3 4.07 0.91 -6.42
N LEU A 4 4.39 1.04 -7.70
CA LEU A 4 4.81 2.30 -8.31
C LEU A 4 3.63 3.28 -8.43
N ALA A 5 2.44 2.80 -8.82
CA ALA A 5 1.22 3.61 -8.85
C ALA A 5 0.83 4.10 -7.44
N THR A 6 0.92 3.22 -6.43
CA THR A 6 0.69 3.61 -5.04
C THR A 6 1.72 4.63 -4.57
N PHE A 7 3.00 4.45 -4.90
CA PHE A 7 4.06 5.41 -4.55
C PHE A 7 3.82 6.79 -5.18
N LEU A 8 3.49 6.83 -6.47
CA LEU A 8 3.13 8.06 -7.19
C LEU A 8 1.93 8.76 -6.55
N TYR A 9 0.93 8.02 -6.08
CA TYR A 9 -0.19 8.61 -5.35
C TYR A 9 0.26 9.32 -4.08
N TRP A 10 1.09 8.70 -3.24
CA TRP A 10 1.58 9.33 -2.02
C TRP A 10 2.45 10.56 -2.31
N LEU A 11 3.28 10.50 -3.36
CA LEU A 11 4.06 11.64 -3.83
C LEU A 11 3.15 12.79 -4.28
N ALA A 12 2.14 12.49 -5.10
CA ALA A 12 1.16 13.47 -5.57
C ALA A 12 0.32 14.06 -4.41
N ALA A 13 -0.03 13.25 -3.41
CA ALA A 13 -0.77 13.70 -2.24
C ALA A 13 0.04 14.71 -1.40
N VAL A 14 1.34 14.44 -1.17
CA VAL A 14 2.23 15.39 -0.49
C VAL A 14 2.34 16.69 -1.27
N PHE A 15 2.48 16.59 -2.61
CA PHE A 15 2.57 17.78 -3.45
C PHE A 15 1.27 18.59 -3.46
N ALA A 16 0.12 17.93 -3.55
CA ALA A 16 -1.19 18.57 -3.46
C ALA A 16 -1.37 19.27 -2.11
N LEU A 17 -0.94 18.62 -1.02
CA LEU A 17 -1.01 19.21 0.32
C LEU A 17 -0.09 20.41 0.48
N ALA A 18 1.10 20.37 -0.10
CA ALA A 18 2.00 21.51 -0.16
C ALA A 18 1.37 22.67 -0.95
N LEU A 19 0.68 22.42 -2.06
CA LEU A 19 -0.02 23.46 -2.82
C LEU A 19 -1.20 24.06 -2.05
N ILE A 20 -1.94 23.24 -1.31
CA ILE A 20 -2.99 23.72 -0.39
C ILE A 20 -2.37 24.65 0.65
N LEU A 21 -1.26 24.26 1.26
CA LEU A 21 -0.54 25.10 2.23
C LEU A 21 0.01 26.38 1.60
N VAL A 22 0.51 26.35 0.37
CA VAL A 22 0.91 27.58 -0.34
C VAL A 22 -0.27 28.54 -0.51
N SER A 23 -1.48 28.01 -0.72
CA SER A 23 -2.71 28.81 -0.80
C SER A 23 -3.07 29.47 0.52
N PHE A 24 -2.56 28.96 1.65
CA PHE A 24 -2.66 29.57 2.98
C PHE A 24 -1.49 30.51 3.32
N ASP A 25 -0.80 31.04 2.31
CA ASP A 25 0.32 32.00 2.43
C ASP A 25 1.62 31.41 3.02
N TYR A 26 1.77 30.08 3.02
CA TYR A 26 3.03 29.45 3.39
C TYR A 26 4.03 29.47 2.21
N ARG A 27 5.28 29.86 2.46
CA ARG A 27 6.37 29.72 1.48
C ARG A 27 6.47 28.26 1.01
N PHE A 28 6.67 28.04 -0.29
CA PHE A 28 6.70 26.68 -0.89
C PHE A 28 7.60 25.68 -0.14
N GLY A 29 8.83 26.08 0.23
CA GLY A 29 9.72 25.20 1.00
C GLY A 29 9.18 24.81 2.38
N ARG A 30 8.52 25.75 3.08
CA ARG A 30 7.88 25.50 4.38
C ARG A 30 6.63 24.64 4.22
N ALA A 31 5.83 24.92 3.20
CA ALA A 31 4.64 24.15 2.86
C ALA A 31 4.97 22.69 2.51
N LEU A 32 6.02 22.46 1.72
CA LEU A 32 6.47 21.13 1.35
C LEU A 32 7.01 20.36 2.57
N PHE A 33 7.77 21.03 3.45
CA PHE A 33 8.27 20.42 4.68
C PHE A 33 7.13 20.03 5.64
N LEU A 34 6.16 20.93 5.85
CA LEU A 34 4.96 20.64 6.64
C LEU A 34 4.11 19.51 6.03
N ALA A 35 4.02 19.46 4.70
CA ALA A 35 3.33 18.38 4.02
C ALA A 35 4.03 17.02 4.21
N THR A 36 5.36 17.00 4.16
CA THR A 36 6.13 15.78 4.42
C THR A 36 6.07 15.32 5.87
N SER A 37 5.94 16.24 6.85
CA SER A 37 5.75 15.87 8.25
C SER A 37 4.41 15.19 8.54
N LEU A 38 3.46 15.20 7.59
CA LEU A 38 2.20 14.44 7.68
C LEU A 38 2.30 12.98 7.24
N LEU A 39 3.42 12.57 6.65
CA LEU A 39 3.62 11.19 6.22
C LEU A 39 3.60 10.16 7.37
N PRO A 40 4.24 10.40 8.53
CA PRO A 40 4.22 9.46 9.64
C PRO A 40 2.79 9.12 10.09
N GLY A 41 1.91 10.11 10.28
CA GLY A 41 0.52 9.86 10.64
C GLY A 41 -0.27 9.16 9.55
N MET A 42 -0.05 9.51 8.28
CA MET A 42 -0.64 8.82 7.13
C MET A 42 -0.26 7.33 7.08
N PHE A 43 1.01 6.99 7.32
CA PHE A 43 1.46 5.60 7.40
C PHE A 43 0.89 4.87 8.61
N CYS A 44 0.86 5.52 9.79
CA CYS A 44 0.27 4.95 10.98
C CYS A 44 -1.21 4.60 10.77
N ALA A 45 -2.00 5.53 10.22
CA ALA A 45 -3.39 5.28 9.88
C ALA A 45 -3.53 4.14 8.87
N LYS A 46 -2.71 4.12 7.82
CA LYS A 46 -2.76 3.09 6.78
C LYS A 46 -2.48 1.68 7.31
N PHE A 47 -1.45 1.49 8.14
CA PHE A 47 -1.03 0.17 8.58
C PHE A 47 -1.78 -0.33 9.81
N PHE A 48 -2.01 0.55 10.80
CA PHE A 48 -2.58 0.14 12.09
C PHE A 48 -4.11 0.18 12.12
N LEU A 49 -4.76 1.02 11.32
CA LEU A 49 -6.24 1.06 11.26
C LEU A 49 -6.86 -0.28 10.80
N PRO A 50 -6.42 -0.92 9.68
CA PRO A 50 -6.98 -2.22 9.30
C PRO A 50 -6.68 -3.31 10.33
N MET A 51 -5.55 -3.22 11.03
CA MET A 51 -5.22 -4.14 12.12
C MET A 51 -6.14 -3.93 13.33
N ALA A 52 -6.44 -2.68 13.70
CA ALA A 52 -7.38 -2.36 14.78
C ALA A 52 -8.82 -2.77 14.47
N LEU A 53 -9.26 -2.62 13.21
CA LEU A 53 -10.61 -3.01 12.78
C LEU A 53 -10.84 -4.53 12.81
N ARG A 54 -9.77 -5.34 12.72
CA ARG A 54 -9.84 -6.81 12.80
C ARG A 54 -9.94 -7.36 14.23
N ALA A 55 -9.75 -6.53 15.26
CA ALA A 55 -9.85 -6.98 16.64
C ALA A 55 -11.32 -7.22 17.04
N GLU A 56 -11.74 -8.47 17.23
CA GLU A 56 -13.16 -8.79 17.50
C GLU A 56 -13.69 -8.25 18.84
N ARG A 57 -12.95 -8.44 19.93
CA ARG A 57 -13.48 -8.20 21.28
C ARG A 57 -13.32 -6.76 21.80
N ARG A 58 -12.36 -6.01 21.27
CA ARG A 58 -12.00 -4.65 21.71
C ARG A 58 -11.79 -3.69 20.53
N ARG A 59 -12.52 -3.89 19.44
CA ARG A 59 -12.39 -3.10 18.19
C ARG A 59 -12.42 -1.60 18.45
N VAL A 60 -13.41 -1.12 19.21
CA VAL A 60 -13.61 0.30 19.45
C VAL A 60 -12.43 0.91 20.20
N LEU A 61 -11.97 0.25 21.27
CA LEU A 61 -10.80 0.70 22.04
C LEU A 61 -9.51 0.66 21.20
N ALA A 62 -9.33 -0.37 20.38
CA ALA A 62 -8.18 -0.48 19.48
C ALA A 62 -8.18 0.65 18.45
N VAL A 63 -9.34 0.96 17.85
CA VAL A 63 -9.48 2.07 16.89
C VAL A 63 -9.22 3.42 17.57
N ILE A 64 -9.82 3.68 18.73
CA ILE A 64 -9.60 4.91 19.50
C ILE A 64 -8.12 5.06 19.83
N CYS A 65 -7.46 3.99 20.29
CA CYS A 65 -6.04 3.99 20.64
C CYS A 65 -5.15 4.29 19.40
N VAL A 66 -5.45 3.67 18.26
CA VAL A 66 -4.72 3.92 17.01
C VAL A 66 -4.93 5.35 16.52
N VAL A 67 -6.17 5.86 16.55
CA VAL A 67 -6.47 7.23 16.15
C VAL A 67 -5.76 8.23 17.06
N ALA A 68 -5.85 8.05 18.38
CA ALA A 68 -5.19 8.90 19.36
C ALA A 68 -3.65 8.87 19.19
N SER A 69 -3.06 7.69 19.05
CA SER A 69 -1.62 7.55 18.83
C SER A 69 -1.18 8.20 17.52
N THR A 70 -1.96 8.03 16.45
CA THR A 70 -1.70 8.66 15.15
C THR A 70 -1.72 10.18 15.27
N LEU A 71 -2.73 10.75 15.95
CA LEU A 71 -2.83 12.18 16.18
C LEU A 71 -1.67 12.73 17.03
N ILE A 72 -1.23 11.99 18.05
CA ILE A 72 -0.09 12.41 18.89
C ILE A 72 1.20 12.41 18.06
N ILE A 73 1.46 11.34 17.30
CA ILE A 73 2.64 11.25 16.42
C ILE A 73 2.64 12.39 15.41
N GLU A 74 1.48 12.63 14.80
CA GLU A 74 1.31 13.65 13.77
C GLU A 74 1.51 15.06 14.34
N TRP A 75 0.91 15.34 15.50
CA TRP A 75 1.10 16.61 16.19
C TRP A 75 2.57 16.82 16.58
N MET A 76 3.24 15.81 17.13
CA MET A 76 4.67 15.92 17.46
C MET A 76 5.52 16.16 16.20
N SER A 77 5.20 15.51 15.08
CA SER A 77 5.91 15.72 13.81
C SER A 77 5.73 17.14 13.27
N LEU A 78 4.49 17.64 13.24
CA LEU A 78 4.18 19.01 12.83
C LEU A 78 4.81 20.05 13.75
N LEU A 79 4.80 19.80 15.06
CA LEU A 79 5.43 20.68 16.04
C LEU A 79 6.94 20.77 15.80
N LEU A 80 7.60 19.63 15.61
CA LEU A 80 9.02 19.57 15.25
C LEU A 80 9.29 20.30 13.92
N ALA A 81 8.44 20.10 12.92
CA ALA A 81 8.56 20.74 11.62
C ALA A 81 8.39 22.27 11.71
N SER A 82 7.49 22.74 12.57
CA SER A 82 7.32 24.16 12.85
C SER A 82 8.55 24.73 13.56
N PHE A 83 9.05 24.09 14.62
CA PHE A 83 10.26 24.54 15.30
C PHE A 83 11.46 24.68 14.35
N HIS A 84 11.62 23.76 13.40
CA HIS A 84 12.70 23.82 12.42
C HIS A 84 12.53 24.91 11.35
N THR A 85 11.30 25.30 11.02
CA THR A 85 11.02 26.26 9.93
C THR A 85 10.83 27.70 10.40
N THR A 86 10.66 27.93 11.70
CA THR A 86 10.59 29.28 12.28
C THR A 86 11.91 29.64 12.97
N PRO A 87 12.71 30.59 12.45
CA PRO A 87 13.85 31.12 13.17
C PRO A 87 13.38 31.81 14.47
N SER A 88 14.17 31.69 15.54
CA SER A 88 13.85 32.11 16.92
C SER A 88 13.29 33.53 17.06
N GLU A 89 13.68 34.45 16.17
CA GLU A 89 13.20 35.84 16.16
C GLU A 89 11.74 36.01 15.67
N ASN A 90 11.22 35.05 14.90
CA ASN A 90 9.86 35.10 14.32
C ASN A 90 8.84 34.22 15.06
N LEU A 91 9.20 33.65 16.22
CA LEU A 91 8.30 32.82 17.02
C LEU A 91 7.05 33.59 17.48
N MET A 92 7.17 34.93 17.64
CA MET A 92 6.03 35.82 17.92
C MET A 92 5.21 36.20 16.67
N ARG A 93 5.78 36.10 15.46
CA ARG A 93 5.16 36.60 14.21
C ARG A 93 4.51 35.51 13.37
N ALA A 94 5.01 34.28 13.44
CA ALA A 94 4.46 33.14 12.74
C ALA A 94 4.31 31.95 13.69
N PRO A 95 3.38 32.04 14.67
CA PRO A 95 3.09 30.92 15.56
C PRO A 95 2.74 29.65 14.76
N PHE A 96 2.86 28.50 15.43
CA PHE A 96 2.43 27.21 14.89
C PHE A 96 1.08 27.39 14.16
N PRO A 97 0.92 26.87 12.93
CA PRO A 97 -0.29 27.08 12.15
C PRO A 97 -1.53 26.78 12.97
N GLY A 98 -2.38 27.78 13.23
CA GLY A 98 -3.58 27.59 14.06
C GLY A 98 -4.52 26.50 13.51
N LEU A 99 -4.48 26.28 12.20
CA LEU A 99 -5.15 25.16 11.52
C LEU A 99 -4.71 23.79 12.07
N PHE A 100 -3.41 23.59 12.33
CA PHE A 100 -2.87 22.36 12.88
C PHE A 100 -2.96 22.28 14.40
N SER A 101 -3.31 23.37 15.10
CA SER A 101 -3.61 23.30 16.53
C SER A 101 -4.90 22.52 16.80
N ASN A 102 -5.78 22.40 15.81
CA ASN A 102 -7.01 21.64 15.94
C ASN A 102 -6.77 20.16 15.55
N PRO A 103 -6.80 19.21 16.51
CA PRO A 103 -6.57 17.79 16.22
C PRO A 103 -7.65 17.19 15.31
N VAL A 104 -8.86 17.76 15.31
CA VAL A 104 -9.95 17.33 14.42
C VAL A 104 -9.62 17.69 12.96
N PHE A 105 -9.01 18.84 12.73
CA PHE A 105 -8.61 19.25 11.38
C PHE A 105 -7.53 18.32 10.82
N ILE A 106 -6.53 17.98 11.64
CA ILE A 106 -5.50 16.98 11.28
C ILE A 106 -6.16 15.65 10.94
N LEU A 107 -7.12 15.20 11.75
CA LEU A 107 -7.84 13.95 11.50
C LEU A 107 -8.58 13.97 10.15
N ILE A 108 -9.31 15.05 9.86
CA ILE A 108 -10.04 15.22 8.60
C ILE A 108 -9.07 15.17 7.41
N LEU A 109 -7.93 15.86 7.53
CA LEU A 109 -6.89 15.88 6.50
C LEU A 109 -6.30 14.49 6.25
N LEU A 110 -5.98 13.75 7.33
CA LEU A 110 -5.51 12.37 7.24
C LEU A 110 -6.54 11.46 6.55
N VAL A 111 -7.80 11.56 6.95
CA VAL A 111 -8.89 10.77 6.34
C VAL A 111 -9.05 11.10 4.85
N ALA A 112 -9.01 12.39 4.49
CA ALA A 112 -9.15 12.86 3.11
C ALA A 112 -8.05 12.34 2.18
N ILE A 113 -6.87 11.98 2.70
CA ILE A 113 -5.76 11.46 1.90
C ILE A 113 -5.66 9.94 1.97
N VAL A 114 -5.85 9.36 3.15
CA VAL A 114 -5.72 7.92 3.38
C VAL A 114 -6.86 7.16 2.71
N VAL A 115 -8.10 7.63 2.82
CA VAL A 115 -9.27 6.92 2.27
C VAL A 115 -9.20 6.78 0.74
N PRO A 116 -8.95 7.84 -0.05
CA PRO A 116 -8.82 7.68 -1.50
C PRO A 116 -7.59 6.84 -1.89
N GLY A 117 -6.50 6.91 -1.10
CA GLY A 117 -5.32 6.08 -1.30
C GLY A 117 -5.61 4.60 -1.15
N GLU A 118 -6.41 4.22 -0.15
CA GLU A 118 -6.88 2.85 0.05
C GLU A 118 -7.89 2.42 -1.01
N LEU A 119 -8.79 3.32 -1.42
CA LEU A 119 -9.76 3.03 -2.47
C LEU A 119 -9.05 2.77 -3.81
N LEU A 120 -8.03 3.58 -4.13
CA LEU A 120 -7.20 3.41 -5.32
C LEU A 120 -6.39 2.11 -5.24
N SER A 121 -5.82 1.78 -4.07
CA SER A 121 -5.08 0.53 -3.87
C SER A 121 -5.99 -0.68 -4.10
N HIS A 122 -7.22 -0.63 -3.58
CA HIS A 122 -8.21 -1.68 -3.75
C HIS A 122 -8.70 -1.77 -5.20
N TYR A 123 -8.93 -0.64 -5.86
CA TYR A 123 -9.32 -0.59 -7.26
C TYR A 123 -8.22 -1.13 -8.18
N LEU A 124 -6.96 -0.75 -7.96
CA LEU A 124 -5.80 -1.31 -8.66
C LEU A 124 -5.62 -2.80 -8.37
N LYS A 125 -5.88 -3.25 -7.15
CA LYS A 125 -5.86 -4.67 -6.82
C LYS A 125 -6.94 -5.42 -7.59
N LYS A 126 -8.17 -4.90 -7.64
CA LYS A 126 -9.29 -5.51 -8.37
C LYS A 126 -9.09 -5.50 -9.89
N LYS A 127 -8.58 -4.39 -10.44
CA LYS A 127 -8.42 -4.22 -11.90
C LYS A 127 -7.14 -4.85 -12.45
N LEU A 128 -6.10 -4.95 -11.63
CA LEU A 128 -4.78 -5.44 -12.02
C LEU A 128 -4.40 -6.77 -11.34
N SER A 129 -5.24 -7.33 -10.47
CA SER A 129 -5.32 -8.79 -10.34
C SER A 129 -6.01 -9.30 -11.58
N GLU A 130 -5.28 -9.34 -12.69
CA GLU A 130 -5.42 -10.53 -13.52
C GLU A 130 -5.16 -11.70 -12.58
N GLU A 131 -6.20 -12.49 -12.35
CA GLU A 131 -6.08 -13.82 -11.76
C GLU A 131 -4.94 -14.50 -12.52
N ARG A 132 -3.79 -14.65 -11.87
CA ARG A 132 -2.67 -15.32 -12.50
C ARG A 132 -3.04 -16.79 -12.56
N TYR A 133 -3.55 -17.19 -13.71
CA TYR A 133 -3.89 -18.56 -14.01
C TYR A 133 -2.68 -19.25 -14.62
N VAL A 134 -2.32 -20.40 -14.06
CA VAL A 134 -1.47 -21.37 -14.74
C VAL A 134 -2.37 -22.19 -15.64
N THR A 135 -2.13 -22.08 -16.95
CA THR A 135 -2.79 -22.92 -17.93
C THR A 135 -1.81 -24.01 -18.36
N PHE A 136 -2.19 -25.27 -18.18
CA PHE A 136 -1.40 -26.41 -18.63
C PHE A 136 -2.30 -27.50 -19.20
N ILE A 137 -1.71 -28.47 -19.87
CA ILE A 137 -2.44 -29.60 -20.48
C ILE A 137 -2.20 -30.83 -19.60
N SER A 138 -3.26 -31.38 -19.02
CA SER A 138 -3.27 -32.64 -18.27
C SER A 138 -4.23 -33.60 -18.96
N ASP A 139 -3.81 -34.84 -19.23
CA ASP A 139 -4.66 -35.88 -19.84
C ASP A 139 -5.41 -35.41 -21.10
N ARG A 140 -4.70 -34.67 -21.97
CA ARG A 140 -5.23 -34.07 -23.22
C ARG A 140 -6.33 -33.04 -23.02
N ARG A 141 -6.58 -32.59 -21.78
CA ARG A 141 -7.50 -31.49 -21.46
C ARG A 141 -6.71 -30.27 -21.00
N LYS A 142 -7.15 -29.10 -21.45
CA LYS A 142 -6.63 -27.81 -20.99
C LYS A 142 -7.19 -27.55 -19.59
N VAL A 143 -6.31 -27.45 -18.60
CA VAL A 143 -6.65 -27.13 -17.21
C VAL A 143 -6.15 -25.72 -16.92
N VAL A 144 -7.04 -24.87 -16.40
CA VAL A 144 -6.76 -23.49 -16.02
C VAL A 144 -6.91 -23.41 -14.51
N LEU A 145 -5.80 -23.16 -13.81
CA LEU A 145 -5.75 -23.19 -12.36
C LEU A 145 -5.21 -21.84 -11.83
N PRO A 146 -5.90 -21.18 -10.89
CA PRO A 146 -5.36 -19.99 -10.26
C PRO A 146 -4.13 -20.35 -9.41
N ILE A 147 -3.07 -19.54 -9.47
CA ILE A 147 -1.83 -19.77 -8.68
C ILE A 147 -2.14 -19.89 -7.19
N GLU A 148 -3.15 -19.18 -6.69
CA GLU A 148 -3.54 -19.19 -5.27
C GLU A 148 -4.09 -20.54 -4.80
N ALA A 149 -4.56 -21.39 -5.73
CA ALA A 149 -5.02 -22.74 -5.41
C ALA A 149 -3.87 -23.76 -5.32
N ILE A 150 -2.66 -23.43 -5.80
CA ILE A 150 -1.51 -24.34 -5.81
C ILE A 150 -0.83 -24.30 -4.44
N LEU A 151 -0.85 -25.41 -3.72
CA LEU A 151 -0.28 -25.56 -2.38
C LEU A 151 1.23 -25.79 -2.45
N TYR A 152 1.65 -26.71 -3.31
CA TYR A 152 3.04 -26.97 -3.64
C TYR A 152 3.16 -27.66 -5.01
N VAL A 153 4.35 -27.56 -5.60
CA VAL A 153 4.69 -28.15 -6.88
C VAL A 153 5.70 -29.26 -6.62
N GLU A 154 5.38 -30.47 -7.04
CA GLU A 154 6.27 -31.62 -6.95
C GLU A 154 6.81 -31.93 -8.34
N SER A 155 8.13 -31.91 -8.48
CA SER A 155 8.81 -32.28 -9.71
C SER A 155 9.16 -33.75 -9.67
N ASN A 156 8.50 -34.57 -10.50
CA ASN A 156 8.88 -35.97 -10.73
C ASN A 156 9.62 -36.07 -12.08
N ASP A 157 10.52 -37.04 -12.25
CA ASP A 157 11.37 -37.18 -13.43
C ASP A 157 10.58 -37.29 -14.76
N LYS A 158 9.32 -37.70 -14.69
CA LYS A 158 8.42 -37.89 -15.85
C LYS A 158 7.34 -36.82 -15.97
N GLU A 159 6.91 -36.20 -14.87
CA GLU A 159 5.78 -35.26 -14.83
C GLU A 159 5.89 -34.29 -13.64
N VAL A 160 5.32 -33.10 -13.79
CA VAL A 160 5.18 -32.12 -12.71
C VAL A 160 3.78 -32.26 -12.12
N LEU A 161 3.70 -32.49 -10.82
CA LEU A 161 2.46 -32.66 -10.08
C LEU A 161 2.11 -31.34 -9.38
N LEU A 162 0.92 -30.83 -9.66
CA LEU A 162 0.37 -29.66 -8.97
C LEU A 162 -0.63 -30.11 -7.92
N HIS A 163 -0.29 -29.88 -6.66
CA HIS A 163 -1.15 -30.18 -5.52
C HIS A 163 -1.95 -28.93 -5.16
N THR A 164 -3.27 -29.05 -5.10
CA THR A 164 -4.18 -27.97 -4.70
C THR A 164 -4.87 -28.29 -3.37
N GLN A 165 -5.62 -27.32 -2.84
CA GLN A 165 -6.43 -27.52 -1.62
C GLN A 165 -7.50 -28.60 -1.76
N GLU A 166 -7.94 -28.92 -2.99
CA GLU A 166 -8.93 -29.96 -3.29
C GLU A 166 -8.28 -31.32 -3.60
N GLY A 167 -6.95 -31.41 -3.63
CA GLY A 167 -6.18 -32.62 -3.94
C GLY A 167 -5.28 -32.48 -5.17
N LEU A 168 -4.88 -33.60 -5.76
CA LEU A 168 -4.05 -33.66 -6.98
C LEU A 168 -4.89 -33.26 -8.21
N THR A 169 -4.60 -32.10 -8.80
CA THR A 169 -5.48 -31.52 -9.84
C THR A 169 -4.89 -31.57 -11.25
N GLY A 170 -3.62 -31.97 -11.40
CA GLY A 170 -3.10 -32.24 -12.74
C GLY A 170 -1.65 -32.68 -12.82
N ARG A 171 -1.37 -33.40 -13.90
CA ARG A 171 -0.05 -33.86 -14.34
C ARG A 171 0.38 -33.00 -15.52
N GLY A 172 1.38 -32.16 -15.32
CA GLY A 172 1.97 -31.32 -16.36
C GLY A 172 3.28 -31.92 -16.89
N PRO A 173 3.69 -31.61 -18.12
CA PRO A 173 5.00 -32.01 -18.62
C PRO A 173 6.13 -31.35 -17.82
N VAL A 174 7.24 -32.05 -17.63
CA VAL A 174 8.47 -31.50 -17.06
C VAL A 174 9.03 -30.46 -18.02
N PHE A 175 8.98 -29.19 -17.64
CA PHE A 175 9.68 -28.12 -18.36
C PHE A 175 11.18 -28.28 -18.12
N ARG A 176 11.83 -29.12 -18.95
CA ARG A 176 13.29 -29.13 -19.07
C ARG A 176 13.72 -27.81 -19.68
N ASN A 177 14.68 -27.15 -19.02
CA ASN A 177 15.34 -25.97 -19.54
C ASN A 177 15.77 -26.16 -21.00
N GLY A 178 15.33 -25.25 -21.87
CA GLY A 178 15.91 -25.02 -23.20
C GLY A 178 15.08 -25.48 -24.40
N LEU A 179 14.49 -24.48 -25.10
CA LEU A 179 14.14 -24.44 -26.53
C LEU A 179 13.05 -25.45 -26.99
N SER A 180 12.00 -25.12 -27.74
CA SER A 180 11.66 -23.96 -28.56
C SER A 180 10.17 -24.09 -28.95
N GLY A 181 9.44 -22.96 -29.09
CA GLY A 181 8.26 -22.87 -29.97
C GLY A 181 6.94 -22.35 -29.36
N SER A 182 6.87 -21.03 -29.11
CA SER A 182 5.76 -20.07 -29.38
C SER A 182 4.30 -20.57 -29.25
N THR A 183 3.38 -19.93 -28.51
CA THR A 183 3.03 -18.49 -28.58
C THR A 183 2.40 -17.94 -27.28
N ILE A 184 3.08 -16.95 -26.69
CA ILE A 184 2.63 -15.74 -25.96
C ILE A 184 1.40 -15.83 -25.02
N GLY A 185 1.70 -15.72 -23.71
CA GLY A 185 0.75 -15.43 -22.64
C GLY A 185 1.38 -15.61 -21.26
N SER A 186 2.39 -14.79 -20.93
CA SER A 186 3.10 -14.74 -19.63
C SER A 186 3.75 -16.05 -19.14
N SER A 187 4.98 -16.29 -19.61
CA SER A 187 5.89 -17.28 -19.03
C SER A 187 6.21 -16.93 -17.57
N VAL A 188 5.71 -17.74 -16.62
CA VAL A 188 6.19 -17.74 -15.24
C VAL A 188 7.52 -18.48 -15.22
N PHE A 189 8.61 -17.72 -15.30
CA PHE A 189 9.95 -18.21 -14.99
C PHE A 189 10.08 -18.33 -13.47
N ILE A 190 10.16 -19.55 -12.95
CA ILE A 190 10.63 -19.82 -11.59
C ILE A 190 12.12 -20.13 -11.73
N GLY A 191 12.96 -19.12 -11.49
CA GLY A 191 14.41 -19.32 -11.31
C GLY A 191 14.69 -19.88 -9.91
N PRO A 192 15.82 -20.59 -9.70
CA PRO A 192 16.22 -21.05 -8.38
C PRO A 192 16.60 -19.87 -7.48
N ILE A 193 16.45 -20.08 -6.18
CA ILE A 193 16.81 -19.15 -5.08
C ILE A 193 18.32 -18.93 -5.07
#